data_AF-A0AA39L1M3-F1
#
_entry.id   AF-A0AA39L1M3-F1
#
_cell.length_a   1.000
_cell.length_b   1.000
_cell.length_c   1.000
_cell.angle_alpha   90.00
_cell.angle_beta   90.00
_cell.angle_gamma   90.00
#
_symmetry.space_group_name_H-M   'P 1'
#
loop_
_entity.id
_entity.type
_entity.pdbx_description
1 polymer ?
#
loop_
_entity_poly.entity_id
_entity_poly.type
_entity_poly.pdbx_seq_one_letter_code
_entity_poly.pdbx_strand_id
1 'polypeptide(L)'
;MGQSNSAHSGHIMRGPSLRQLKLGGIGKRRFNNSKNLSHTFSFPDETLKELASRIVEKRTKYGCYNSLDELAKLRGIGKHRLAMIKPYLKINRIPNGTVIRGSTNGSVSSSLNVPQACSTPRVNNVGRKVNRINREKITTPLPRIEDCEKNVELSPGITENEIWELLSIASPRPYMEHNFHDYLDRTSIRVGSWNLNGFNSDKASNPGVMEVVCRTILENKLSLLALQEVKSSEALDKLSRELNSPKLKRVRDWRENRRQWRSVHLGAGLAVLWDSSSDKCISIKDQPPATTVFLPVLASIIFHVNKVDLTFINVQMHDPEDNKIIERFVDAKNSIFLGDFSIANESSNIYNDVITESNTAYDTEKYLFKDKIMWGKGSKKLFNTGINRVVRQGLTHLGIPQGWRWGGAASNHCPIWCEIFTELNDP
;
A
#
# COMPACT_ATOMS: atom_id res chain seq x y z
N MET A 1 32.96 71.55 -5.40
CA MET A 1 34.38 71.97 -5.54
C MET A 1 35.19 71.30 -4.44
N GLY A 2 36.31 70.63 -4.81
CA GLY A 2 37.43 70.15 -3.96
C GLY A 2 37.11 69.04 -2.94
N GLN A 3 37.53 67.77 -3.03
CA GLN A 3 38.84 67.11 -3.22
C GLN A 3 39.95 67.42 -2.18
N SER A 4 40.33 66.39 -1.39
CA SER A 4 41.70 65.83 -1.12
C SER A 4 41.66 64.94 0.15
N ASN A 5 41.90 63.61 0.10
CA ASN A 5 43.18 62.84 0.13
C ASN A 5 44.08 63.19 1.36
N SER A 6 44.71 62.33 2.16
CA SER A 6 45.16 60.90 2.20
C SER A 6 45.55 60.58 3.67
N ALA A 7 45.75 59.38 4.22
CA ALA A 7 46.73 58.31 3.96
C ALA A 7 46.44 57.11 4.92
N HIS A 8 46.33 55.86 4.46
CA HIS A 8 47.33 54.77 4.53
C HIS A 8 47.81 54.29 5.92
N SER A 9 47.34 53.10 6.31
CA SER A 9 48.18 52.02 6.88
C SER A 9 47.43 50.68 6.75
N GLY A 10 48.07 49.70 6.12
CA GLY A 10 47.51 48.38 5.86
C GLY A 10 47.91 47.34 6.91
N HIS A 11 47.08 46.31 7.06
CA HIS A 11 47.56 44.98 7.43
C HIS A 11 46.67 43.90 6.81
N ILE A 12 47.33 43.03 6.05
CA ILE A 12 46.82 41.87 5.34
C ILE A 12 46.65 40.72 6.33
N MET A 13 45.46 40.10 6.40
CA MET A 13 45.30 38.74 6.93
C MET A 13 44.26 37.93 6.12
N ARG A 14 44.84 37.10 5.26
CA ARG A 14 44.44 35.80 4.69
C ARG A 14 43.08 35.20 5.13
N GLY A 15 42.26 34.88 4.11
CA GLY A 15 41.05 34.07 4.24
C GLY A 15 41.32 32.57 4.50
N PRO A 16 40.31 31.81 4.96
CA PRO A 16 40.46 30.39 5.20
C PRO A 16 40.25 29.59 3.91
N SER A 17 41.22 28.71 3.66
CA SER A 17 41.36 27.85 2.50
C SER A 17 40.31 26.73 2.47
N LEU A 18 39.74 26.51 1.29
CA LEU A 18 39.11 25.26 0.88
C LEU A 18 40.13 24.12 1.05
N ARG A 19 39.82 23.13 1.89
CA ARG A 19 40.57 21.87 1.95
C ARG A 19 40.02 20.92 0.89
N GLN A 20 40.74 20.89 -0.21
CA GLN A 20 40.69 19.91 -1.28
C GLN A 20 41.36 18.62 -0.78
N LEU A 21 40.61 17.51 -0.65
CA LEU A 21 41.19 16.18 -0.42
C LEU A 21 41.45 15.51 -1.77
N LYS A 22 42.73 15.38 -2.12
CA LYS A 22 43.22 14.67 -3.31
C LYS A 22 43.43 13.19 -3.02
N LEU A 23 43.06 12.39 -4.02
CA LEU A 23 43.40 10.99 -4.22
C LEU A 23 44.92 10.74 -4.35
N GLY A 24 45.32 9.55 -3.88
CA GLY A 24 46.54 8.80 -4.17
C GLY A 24 46.73 7.79 -3.02
N GLY A 25 46.72 6.47 -3.17
CA GLY A 25 47.12 5.59 -4.26
C GLY A 25 48.24 4.67 -3.72
N ILE A 26 48.19 3.37 -4.07
CA ILE A 26 49.07 2.22 -3.67
C ILE A 26 48.39 1.30 -2.62
N GLY A 27 48.15 0.00 -2.86
CA GLY A 27 48.60 -0.88 -3.93
C GLY A 27 47.80 -2.19 -4.02
N LYS A 28 47.86 -2.76 -5.22
CA LYS A 28 47.16 -3.94 -5.73
C LYS A 28 47.52 -5.23 -4.98
N ARG A 29 46.52 -6.06 -4.65
CA ARG A 29 46.63 -7.53 -4.79
C ARG A 29 45.33 -8.11 -5.35
N ARG A 30 45.48 -8.71 -6.53
CA ARG A 30 44.48 -9.53 -7.24
C ARG A 30 44.24 -10.82 -6.46
N PHE A 31 42.98 -11.22 -6.34
CA PHE A 31 42.61 -12.64 -6.40
C PHE A 31 41.33 -12.77 -7.24
N ASN A 32 41.47 -13.48 -8.36
CA ASN A 32 40.41 -13.94 -9.23
C ASN A 32 39.80 -15.23 -8.67
N ASN A 33 38.54 -15.48 -9.05
CA ASN A 33 37.73 -16.70 -8.91
C ASN A 33 37.21 -16.96 -7.48
N SER A 34 35.92 -17.21 -7.24
CA SER A 34 35.03 -18.03 -8.04
C SER A 34 33.54 -17.87 -7.66
N LYS A 35 32.70 -17.95 -8.71
CA LYS A 35 31.38 -18.60 -8.77
C LYS A 35 30.18 -17.91 -8.09
N ASN A 36 29.42 -17.25 -8.97
CA ASN A 36 27.98 -17.06 -8.93
C ASN A 36 27.23 -18.20 -8.25
N LEU A 37 26.47 -17.87 -7.21
CA LEU A 37 25.31 -18.64 -6.76
C LEU A 37 24.08 -17.72 -6.76
N SER A 38 23.76 -17.20 -7.94
CA SER A 38 22.41 -16.74 -8.26
C SER A 38 21.54 -17.98 -8.54
N HIS A 39 21.08 -18.67 -7.51
CA HIS A 39 19.90 -19.53 -7.66
C HIS A 39 18.66 -18.64 -7.57
N THR A 40 18.50 -17.82 -8.61
CA THR A 40 17.20 -17.29 -8.99
C THR A 40 16.34 -18.52 -9.30
N PHE A 41 15.34 -18.82 -8.47
CA PHE A 41 14.21 -19.63 -8.92
C PHE A 41 13.39 -18.79 -9.91
N SER A 42 13.96 -18.58 -11.09
CA SER A 42 13.23 -18.14 -12.26
C SER A 42 12.40 -19.34 -12.71
N PHE A 43 11.20 -19.47 -12.15
CA PHE A 43 10.16 -20.25 -12.83
C PHE A 43 9.89 -19.52 -14.16
N PRO A 44 9.98 -20.20 -15.31
CA PRO A 44 9.77 -19.54 -16.59
C PRO A 44 8.29 -19.14 -16.69
N ASP A 45 8.03 -17.84 -16.53
CA ASP A 45 6.71 -17.18 -16.58
C ASP A 45 5.97 -17.48 -17.90
N GLU A 46 6.69 -17.79 -18.97
CA GLU A 46 6.13 -18.26 -20.24
C GLU A 46 5.42 -19.61 -20.13
N THR A 47 5.96 -20.55 -19.35
CA THR A 47 5.40 -21.91 -19.28
C THR A 47 4.08 -21.97 -18.52
N LEU A 48 3.88 -21.07 -17.56
CA LEU A 48 2.65 -21.01 -16.77
C LEU A 48 1.52 -20.32 -17.55
N LYS A 49 1.84 -19.23 -18.25
CA LYS A 49 0.93 -18.56 -19.17
C LYS A 49 0.48 -19.47 -20.30
N GLU A 50 1.42 -20.20 -20.90
CA GLU A 50 1.11 -21.18 -21.95
C GLU A 50 0.26 -22.34 -21.42
N LEU A 51 0.50 -22.78 -20.18
CA LEU A 51 -0.31 -23.82 -19.55
C LEU A 51 -1.75 -23.35 -19.26
N ALA A 52 -1.91 -22.15 -18.70
CA ALA A 52 -3.22 -21.56 -18.44
C ALA A 52 -4.02 -21.39 -19.75
N SER A 53 -3.35 -20.93 -20.82
CA SER A 53 -3.94 -20.82 -22.16
C SER A 53 -4.47 -22.18 -22.67
N ARG A 54 -3.68 -23.25 -22.55
CA ARG A 54 -4.09 -24.60 -22.97
C ARG A 54 -5.29 -25.15 -22.18
N ILE A 55 -5.38 -24.85 -20.87
CA ILE A 55 -6.53 -25.25 -20.04
C ILE A 55 -7.81 -24.57 -20.55
N VAL A 56 -7.73 -23.28 -20.87
CA VAL A 56 -8.86 -22.50 -21.39
C VAL A 56 -9.23 -22.95 -22.80
N GLU A 57 -8.26 -23.13 -23.69
CA GLU A 57 -8.49 -23.57 -25.07
C GLU A 57 -9.19 -24.93 -25.14
N LYS A 58 -8.75 -25.90 -24.33
CA LYS A 58 -9.43 -27.20 -24.24
C LYS A 58 -10.86 -27.05 -23.72
N ARG A 59 -11.11 -26.16 -22.76
CA ARG A 59 -12.46 -25.88 -22.25
C ARG A 59 -13.36 -25.26 -23.32
N THR A 60 -12.83 -24.33 -24.10
CA THR A 60 -13.57 -23.68 -25.20
C THR A 60 -13.87 -24.66 -26.33
N LYS A 61 -12.96 -25.59 -26.61
CA LYS A 61 -13.08 -26.54 -27.73
C LYS A 61 -13.89 -27.81 -27.41
N TYR A 62 -13.83 -28.29 -26.18
CA TYR A 62 -14.41 -29.60 -25.79
C TYR A 62 -15.41 -29.52 -24.62
N GLY A 63 -15.64 -28.33 -24.06
CA GLY A 63 -16.56 -28.14 -22.93
C GLY A 63 -15.89 -28.29 -21.56
N CYS A 64 -16.72 -28.37 -20.51
CA CYS A 64 -16.24 -28.45 -19.12
C CYS A 64 -15.49 -29.76 -18.83
N TYR A 65 -14.55 -29.70 -17.88
CA TYR A 65 -13.84 -30.89 -17.41
C TYR A 65 -14.75 -31.75 -16.53
N ASN A 66 -14.92 -33.02 -16.89
CA ASN A 66 -15.77 -33.96 -16.15
C ASN A 66 -15.04 -34.63 -14.98
N SER A 67 -13.71 -34.63 -15.02
CA SER A 67 -12.83 -35.18 -14.00
C SER A 67 -11.55 -34.34 -13.88
N LEU A 68 -11.00 -34.21 -12.67
CA LEU A 68 -9.73 -33.52 -12.44
C LEU A 68 -8.55 -34.25 -13.10
N ASP A 69 -8.68 -35.55 -13.35
CA ASP A 69 -7.63 -36.36 -13.97
C ASP A 69 -7.53 -36.10 -15.49
N GLU A 70 -8.52 -35.43 -16.10
CA GLU A 70 -8.42 -34.96 -17.49
C GLU A 70 -7.41 -33.83 -17.69
N LEU A 71 -7.02 -33.15 -16.60
CA LEU A 71 -5.96 -32.15 -16.62
C LEU A 71 -4.57 -32.80 -16.77
N ALA A 72 -4.40 -34.06 -16.37
CA ALA A 72 -3.14 -34.81 -16.61
C ALA A 72 -2.87 -35.09 -18.09
N LYS A 73 -3.89 -34.98 -18.96
CA LYS A 73 -3.75 -35.14 -20.41
C LYS A 73 -3.18 -33.87 -21.08
N LEU A 74 -3.11 -32.75 -20.36
CA LEU A 74 -2.56 -31.50 -20.89
C LEU A 74 -1.04 -31.52 -20.83
N ARG A 75 -0.41 -31.19 -21.97
CA ARG A 75 1.05 -31.06 -22.08
C ARG A 75 1.55 -30.03 -21.06
N GLY A 76 2.32 -30.48 -20.07
CA GLY A 76 2.86 -29.63 -18.98
C GLY A 76 2.26 -29.88 -17.60
N ILE A 77 1.14 -30.62 -17.49
CA ILE A 77 0.57 -31.13 -16.24
C ILE A 77 0.85 -32.62 -16.16
N GLY A 78 2.03 -32.98 -15.65
CA GLY A 78 2.35 -34.35 -15.30
C GLY A 78 1.63 -34.79 -14.01
N LYS A 79 1.61 -36.10 -13.73
CA LYS A 79 0.98 -36.69 -12.53
C LYS A 79 1.38 -36.00 -11.22
N HIS A 80 2.67 -35.65 -11.09
CA HIS A 80 3.22 -34.97 -9.91
C HIS A 80 2.66 -33.54 -9.75
N ARG A 81 2.64 -32.75 -10.82
CA ARG A 81 2.09 -31.39 -10.79
C ARG A 81 0.59 -31.40 -10.52
N LEU A 82 -0.15 -32.34 -11.12
CA LEU A 82 -1.56 -32.53 -10.84
C LEU A 82 -1.78 -32.83 -9.36
N ALA A 83 -1.00 -33.73 -8.75
CA ALA A 83 -1.13 -34.06 -7.33
C ALA A 83 -0.97 -32.83 -6.41
N MET A 84 -0.06 -31.91 -6.73
CA MET A 84 0.14 -30.68 -5.94
C MET A 84 -1.02 -29.68 -6.07
N ILE A 85 -1.63 -29.57 -7.24
CA ILE A 85 -2.72 -28.61 -7.48
C ILE A 85 -4.11 -29.20 -7.22
N LYS A 86 -4.25 -30.53 -7.22
CA LYS A 86 -5.53 -31.26 -7.05
C LYS A 86 -6.32 -30.82 -5.81
N PRO A 87 -5.72 -30.51 -4.64
CA PRO A 87 -6.46 -30.01 -3.48
C PRO A 87 -7.16 -28.66 -3.69
N TYR A 88 -6.68 -27.86 -4.64
CA TYR A 88 -7.17 -26.50 -4.88
C TYR A 88 -8.14 -26.39 -6.07
N LEU A 89 -8.45 -27.51 -6.73
CA LEU A 89 -9.31 -27.55 -7.92
C LEU A 89 -10.70 -28.12 -7.58
N LYS A 90 -11.74 -27.47 -8.09
CA LYS A 90 -13.14 -27.92 -7.95
C LYS A 90 -13.77 -28.14 -9.32
N ILE A 91 -14.56 -29.20 -9.46
CA ILE A 91 -15.38 -29.45 -10.64
C ILE A 91 -16.78 -28.88 -10.34
N ASN A 92 -17.23 -27.91 -11.14
CA ASN A 92 -18.62 -27.47 -11.10
C ASN A 92 -19.48 -28.54 -11.76
N ARG A 93 -20.07 -29.43 -10.97
CA ARG A 93 -21.14 -30.32 -11.43
C ARG A 93 -22.44 -29.51 -11.38
N ILE A 94 -23.01 -29.23 -12.55
CA ILE A 94 -24.39 -28.76 -12.63
C ILE A 94 -25.27 -29.97 -12.30
N PRO A 95 -26.11 -29.93 -11.25
CA PRO A 95 -27.10 -30.97 -11.05
C PRO A 95 -28.23 -30.76 -12.06
N ASN A 96 -28.53 -31.82 -12.79
CA ASN A 96 -29.70 -32.03 -13.66
C ASN A 96 -29.48 -31.68 -15.14
N GLY A 97 -29.50 -32.73 -15.96
CA GLY A 97 -29.30 -32.66 -17.39
C GLY A 97 -30.48 -31.99 -18.09
N THR A 98 -30.15 -30.99 -18.91
CA THR A 98 -30.93 -30.63 -20.09
C THR A 98 -29.97 -30.12 -21.16
N VAL A 99 -30.16 -30.67 -22.35
CA VAL A 99 -29.45 -30.36 -23.59
C VAL A 99 -29.75 -28.91 -23.99
N ILE A 100 -28.72 -28.10 -24.27
CA ILE A 100 -28.88 -26.94 -25.15
C ILE A 100 -28.04 -27.19 -26.40
N ARG A 101 -28.71 -27.70 -27.43
CA ARG A 101 -28.34 -27.46 -28.83
C ARG A 101 -28.82 -26.06 -29.18
N GLY A 102 -27.94 -25.24 -29.72
CA GLY A 102 -28.28 -23.96 -30.33
C GLY A 102 -27.21 -23.58 -31.36
N SER A 103 -27.44 -24.02 -32.60
CA SER A 103 -26.70 -23.56 -33.78
C SER A 103 -27.39 -22.33 -34.39
N THR A 104 -26.54 -21.43 -34.91
CA THR A 104 -26.67 -20.65 -36.16
C THR A 104 -27.64 -19.46 -36.30
N ASN A 105 -27.00 -18.29 -36.45
CA ASN A 105 -27.10 -17.28 -37.54
C ASN A 105 -28.01 -16.04 -37.42
N GLY A 106 -27.38 -14.86 -37.64
CA GLY A 106 -27.97 -13.57 -38.06
C GLY A 106 -27.52 -12.35 -37.23
N SER A 107 -26.27 -11.84 -37.39
CA SER A 107 -25.88 -10.56 -38.07
C SER A 107 -26.33 -9.26 -37.33
N VAL A 108 -25.49 -8.27 -36.96
CA VAL A 108 -24.43 -7.54 -37.72
C VAL A 108 -23.36 -6.88 -36.77
N SER A 109 -22.10 -6.87 -37.26
CA SER A 109 -20.80 -6.18 -36.97
C SER A 109 -20.65 -5.05 -35.90
N SER A 110 -19.47 -4.70 -35.35
CA SER A 110 -18.11 -4.61 -35.95
C SER A 110 -16.95 -4.48 -34.92
N SER A 111 -15.85 -5.18 -35.24
CA SER A 111 -14.41 -4.87 -35.08
C SER A 111 -13.83 -4.21 -33.81
N LEU A 112 -13.00 -4.97 -33.07
CA LEU A 112 -11.89 -4.44 -32.27
C LEU A 112 -10.55 -4.90 -32.86
N ASN A 113 -9.75 -3.90 -33.23
CA ASN A 113 -8.43 -3.99 -33.82
C ASN A 113 -7.40 -4.56 -32.83
N VAL A 114 -6.52 -5.40 -33.36
CA VAL A 114 -5.25 -5.82 -32.79
C VAL A 114 -4.18 -4.78 -33.16
N PRO A 115 -3.31 -4.34 -32.23
CA PRO A 115 -2.04 -3.73 -32.59
C PRO A 115 -0.93 -4.78 -32.63
N GLN A 116 -0.21 -4.76 -33.74
CA GLN A 116 0.91 -5.60 -34.12
C GLN A 116 2.23 -4.82 -33.92
N ALA A 117 3.27 -5.45 -33.37
CA ALA A 117 4.68 -5.09 -33.56
C ALA A 117 5.52 -6.37 -33.31
N CYS A 118 6.15 -7.02 -34.30
CA CYS A 118 7.43 -6.70 -34.98
C CYS A 118 8.55 -6.40 -33.97
N SER A 119 9.72 -7.07 -33.92
CA SER A 119 10.51 -7.73 -34.99
C SER A 119 11.50 -8.73 -34.39
N THR A 120 11.80 -9.80 -35.12
CA THR A 120 12.96 -10.68 -34.89
C THR A 120 14.13 -10.22 -35.77
N PRO A 121 15.38 -10.56 -35.41
CA PRO A 121 16.39 -10.88 -36.41
C PRO A 121 16.65 -12.39 -36.43
N ARG A 122 16.44 -12.97 -37.62
CA ARG A 122 16.91 -14.29 -38.02
C ARG A 122 18.43 -14.32 -38.07
N VAL A 123 19.05 -15.39 -37.55
CA VAL A 123 20.35 -15.89 -38.04
C VAL A 123 20.30 -17.41 -38.15
N ASN A 124 20.99 -17.88 -39.18
CA ASN A 124 20.85 -19.13 -39.91
C ASN A 124 21.23 -20.42 -39.16
N ASN A 125 20.65 -21.51 -39.67
CA ASN A 125 21.08 -22.89 -39.54
C ASN A 125 22.59 -23.07 -39.71
N VAL A 126 23.23 -23.79 -38.77
CA VAL A 126 24.27 -24.78 -39.09
C VAL A 126 24.09 -25.96 -38.15
N GLY A 127 23.74 -27.11 -38.71
CA GLY A 127 23.72 -28.37 -37.97
C GLY A 127 25.13 -28.83 -37.61
N ARG A 128 25.28 -29.51 -36.47
CA ARG A 128 26.38 -30.45 -36.30
C ARG A 128 26.01 -31.59 -35.36
N LYS A 129 26.40 -32.77 -35.83
CA LYS A 129 26.18 -34.11 -35.31
C LYS A 129 26.74 -34.29 -33.90
N VAL A 130 25.99 -35.09 -33.13
CA VAL A 130 26.41 -36.19 -32.24
C VAL A 130 27.92 -36.40 -32.13
N ASN A 131 28.42 -36.44 -30.90
CA ASN A 131 29.35 -37.48 -30.47
C ASN A 131 29.23 -37.77 -28.97
N ARG A 132 28.80 -39.01 -28.68
CA ARG A 132 29.01 -39.73 -27.43
C ARG A 132 30.52 -39.91 -27.23
N ILE A 133 31.05 -39.62 -26.04
CA ILE A 133 32.28 -40.25 -25.54
C ILE A 133 32.04 -40.70 -24.11
N ASN A 134 32.50 -41.92 -23.86
CA ASN A 134 32.32 -42.77 -22.71
C ASN A 134 33.39 -42.51 -21.65
N ARG A 135 33.00 -42.62 -20.38
CA ARG A 135 33.66 -43.39 -19.32
C ARG A 135 35.12 -43.06 -18.98
N GLU A 136 35.34 -42.47 -17.80
CA GLU A 136 36.48 -42.84 -16.95
C GLU A 136 36.07 -42.97 -15.48
N LYS A 137 36.44 -44.13 -14.92
CA LYS A 137 36.38 -44.50 -13.50
C LYS A 137 37.59 -43.88 -12.80
N ILE A 138 37.38 -43.24 -11.65
CA ILE A 138 38.44 -43.09 -10.64
C ILE A 138 37.84 -43.49 -9.29
N THR A 139 38.35 -44.60 -8.78
CA THR A 139 38.07 -45.18 -7.47
C THR A 139 39.25 -44.83 -6.57
N THR A 140 39.03 -44.24 -5.40
CA THR A 140 39.89 -44.43 -4.21
C THR A 140 39.07 -44.17 -2.94
N PRO A 141 39.33 -44.90 -1.83
CA PRO A 141 38.41 -45.01 -0.69
C PRO A 141 38.80 -44.13 0.50
N LEU A 142 37.81 -43.65 1.25
CA LEU A 142 37.96 -42.96 2.53
C LEU A 142 37.26 -43.76 3.65
N PRO A 143 37.69 -43.61 4.92
CA PRO A 143 37.62 -44.66 5.93
C PRO A 143 36.25 -44.84 6.58
N ARG A 144 36.00 -46.05 7.08
CA ARG A 144 34.87 -46.42 7.93
C ARG A 144 34.83 -45.54 9.17
N ILE A 145 33.71 -44.85 9.38
CA ILE A 145 33.28 -44.35 10.69
C ILE A 145 32.03 -45.15 11.05
N GLU A 146 32.12 -45.81 12.20
CA GLU A 146 31.07 -46.60 12.83
C GLU A 146 29.90 -45.70 13.26
N ASP A 147 28.71 -46.27 13.07
CA ASP A 147 27.41 -45.98 13.66
C ASP A 147 27.28 -44.73 14.54
N CYS A 148 26.63 -43.72 13.97
CA CYS A 148 25.82 -42.79 14.75
C CYS A 148 24.57 -42.47 13.92
N GLU A 149 23.51 -43.25 14.14
CA GLU A 149 22.14 -42.90 13.75
C GLU A 149 21.74 -41.61 14.49
N LYS A 150 22.18 -40.47 13.98
CA LYS A 150 21.53 -39.20 14.24
C LYS A 150 20.47 -39.06 13.17
N ASN A 151 19.23 -39.24 13.60
CA ASN A 151 18.05 -38.74 12.91
C ASN A 151 18.39 -37.38 12.30
N VAL A 152 18.46 -37.31 10.98
CA VAL A 152 18.39 -36.05 10.27
C VAL A 152 16.96 -35.57 10.47
N GLU A 153 16.71 -34.91 11.59
CA GLU A 153 15.55 -34.04 11.73
C GLU A 153 15.66 -33.02 10.60
N LEU A 154 14.85 -33.25 9.57
CA LEU A 154 14.54 -32.23 8.57
C LEU A 154 14.23 -30.96 9.36
N SER A 155 14.99 -29.89 9.09
CA SER A 155 14.81 -28.58 9.72
C SER A 155 13.32 -28.28 9.85
N PRO A 156 12.82 -27.78 11.00
CA PRO A 156 11.43 -27.40 11.10
C PRO A 156 11.15 -26.42 9.97
N GLY A 157 10.17 -26.75 9.12
CA GLY A 157 9.83 -25.95 7.96
C GLY A 157 9.59 -24.49 8.37
N ILE A 158 9.85 -23.56 7.45
CA ILE A 158 9.63 -22.12 7.67
C ILE A 158 8.20 -21.93 8.18
N THR A 159 8.06 -21.33 9.37
CA THR A 159 6.76 -21.06 9.99
C THR A 159 6.03 -19.94 9.26
N GLU A 160 4.71 -19.88 9.39
CA GLU A 160 3.91 -18.81 8.77
C GLU A 160 4.39 -17.41 9.23
N ASN A 161 4.75 -17.27 10.51
CA ASN A 161 5.25 -16.02 11.07
C ASN A 161 6.58 -15.58 10.42
N GLU A 162 7.49 -16.52 10.17
CA GLU A 162 8.75 -16.26 9.46
C GLU A 162 8.51 -15.84 8.01
N ILE A 163 7.52 -16.45 7.32
CA ILE A 163 7.13 -16.02 5.96
C ILE A 163 6.64 -14.57 5.99
N TRP A 164 5.74 -14.23 6.91
CA TRP A 164 5.24 -12.87 7.03
C TRP A 164 6.34 -11.86 7.37
N GLU A 165 7.29 -12.24 8.22
CA GLU A 165 8.45 -11.42 8.53
C GLU A 165 9.34 -11.17 7.31
N LEU A 166 9.60 -12.19 6.49
CA LEU A 166 10.37 -12.05 5.26
C LEU A 166 9.65 -11.17 4.23
N LEU A 167 8.33 -11.36 4.05
CA LEU A 167 7.52 -10.53 3.16
C LEU A 167 7.49 -9.07 3.64
N SER A 168 7.41 -8.87 4.94
CA SER A 168 7.43 -7.57 5.61
C SER A 168 8.77 -6.86 5.37
N ILE A 169 9.91 -7.55 5.54
CA ILE A 169 11.25 -7.00 5.25
C ILE A 169 11.39 -6.62 3.77
N ALA A 170 10.92 -7.49 2.87
CA ALA A 170 11.01 -7.28 1.43
C ALA A 170 10.01 -6.25 0.90
N SER A 171 9.00 -5.85 1.69
CA SER A 171 8.04 -4.81 1.32
C SER A 171 8.65 -3.42 1.52
N PRO A 172 8.65 -2.56 0.48
CA PRO A 172 9.26 -1.24 0.54
C PRO A 172 8.48 -0.32 1.47
N ARG A 173 9.20 0.48 2.27
CA ARG A 173 8.65 1.56 3.10
C ARG A 173 9.42 2.85 2.85
N PRO A 174 8.78 4.02 2.97
CA PRO A 174 9.47 5.29 2.81
C PRO A 174 10.56 5.46 3.86
N TYR A 175 11.65 6.13 3.49
CA TYR A 175 12.60 6.65 4.45
C TYR A 175 12.03 7.93 5.04
N MET A 176 11.84 7.94 6.36
CA MET A 176 11.27 9.10 7.05
C MET A 176 12.35 10.12 7.36
N GLU A 177 12.23 11.33 6.82
CA GLU A 177 13.00 12.48 7.28
C GLU A 177 12.61 12.81 8.73
N HIS A 178 13.60 12.91 9.62
CA HIS A 178 13.36 13.03 11.06
C HIS A 178 12.92 14.44 11.49
N ASN A 179 12.94 15.42 10.59
CA ASN A 179 12.87 16.84 10.93
C ASN A 179 11.56 17.51 10.49
N PHE A 180 10.42 16.88 10.76
CA PHE A 180 9.14 17.56 10.51
C PHE A 180 8.73 18.53 11.64
N HIS A 181 9.43 18.53 12.79
CA HIS A 181 8.93 19.15 14.01
C HIS A 181 9.59 20.46 14.46
N ASP A 182 10.62 20.95 13.77
CA ASP A 182 11.48 22.00 14.35
C ASP A 182 11.15 23.44 13.91
N TYR A 183 10.01 23.68 13.24
CA TYR A 183 9.75 24.99 12.62
C TYR A 183 8.48 25.72 13.07
N LEU A 184 7.64 25.12 13.92
CA LEU A 184 6.39 25.77 14.34
C LEU A 184 6.44 26.19 15.80
N ASP A 185 6.20 27.48 16.05
CA ASP A 185 6.21 28.11 17.38
C ASP A 185 5.00 27.73 18.25
N ARG A 186 4.05 26.97 17.71
CA ARG A 186 2.76 26.62 18.33
C ARG A 186 2.53 25.12 18.28
N THR A 187 1.81 24.60 19.28
CA THR A 187 1.42 23.19 19.28
C THR A 187 0.57 22.85 18.06
N SER A 188 0.89 21.72 17.44
CA SER A 188 0.20 21.24 16.24
C SER A 188 -0.02 19.73 16.26
N ILE A 189 -1.05 19.29 15.54
CA ILE A 189 -1.34 17.88 15.30
C ILE A 189 -1.61 17.65 13.81
N ARG A 190 -1.50 16.39 13.39
CA ARG A 190 -1.84 15.99 12.01
C ARG A 190 -3.21 15.34 11.98
N VAL A 191 -4.07 15.91 11.15
CA VAL A 191 -5.41 15.41 10.89
C VAL A 191 -5.50 14.93 9.45
N GLY A 192 -6.21 13.84 9.20
CA GLY A 192 -6.26 13.28 7.85
C GLY A 192 -7.53 12.53 7.52
N SER A 193 -7.60 12.08 6.27
CA SER A 193 -8.65 11.22 5.72
C SER A 193 -8.04 10.04 4.99
N TRP A 194 -8.67 8.87 5.08
CA TRP A 194 -8.31 7.71 4.28
C TRP A 194 -9.49 6.78 4.02
N ASN A 195 -9.89 6.67 2.74
CA ASN A 195 -10.81 5.62 2.32
C ASN A 195 -10.04 4.29 2.25
N LEU A 196 -10.45 3.32 3.07
CA LEU A 196 -9.79 2.02 3.15
C LEU A 196 -10.37 0.97 2.18
N ASN A 197 -11.21 1.37 1.24
CA ASN A 197 -11.75 0.55 0.15
C ASN A 197 -12.32 -0.80 0.64
N GLY A 198 -13.51 -0.73 1.25
CA GLY A 198 -14.22 -1.88 1.82
C GLY A 198 -13.50 -2.57 2.98
N PHE A 199 -13.02 -1.82 3.99
CA PHE A 199 -12.29 -2.39 5.13
C PHE A 199 -13.19 -3.23 6.04
N ASN A 200 -13.11 -4.54 5.86
CA ASN A 200 -13.87 -5.54 6.59
C ASN A 200 -12.96 -6.44 7.45
N SER A 201 -13.57 -7.36 8.21
CA SER A 201 -12.85 -8.21 9.15
C SER A 201 -11.82 -9.11 8.48
N ASP A 202 -12.11 -9.63 7.28
CA ASP A 202 -11.19 -10.46 6.49
C ASP A 202 -9.98 -9.67 6.02
N LYS A 203 -10.22 -8.47 5.50
CA LYS A 203 -9.16 -7.54 5.05
C LYS A 203 -8.28 -7.12 6.22
N ALA A 204 -8.86 -6.86 7.39
CA ALA A 204 -8.14 -6.58 8.63
C ALA A 204 -7.41 -7.81 9.21
N SER A 205 -7.74 -9.03 8.76
CA SER A 205 -7.05 -10.25 9.19
C SER A 205 -5.80 -10.54 8.35
N ASN A 206 -5.58 -9.82 7.24
CA ASN A 206 -4.35 -9.91 6.45
C ASN A 206 -3.21 -9.10 7.13
N PRO A 207 -2.11 -9.75 7.57
CA PRO A 207 -0.98 -9.07 8.23
C PRO A 207 -0.34 -7.97 7.39
N GLY A 208 -0.26 -8.16 6.07
CA GLY A 208 0.28 -7.16 5.16
C GLY A 208 -0.57 -5.89 5.07
N VAL A 209 -1.90 -6.03 5.03
CA VAL A 209 -2.81 -4.87 5.07
C VAL A 209 -2.66 -4.13 6.38
N MET A 210 -2.70 -4.87 7.50
CA MET A 210 -2.58 -4.30 8.84
C MET A 210 -1.25 -3.58 9.05
N GLU A 211 -0.15 -4.19 8.64
CA GLU A 211 1.17 -3.57 8.69
C GLU A 211 1.18 -2.28 7.87
N VAL A 212 0.65 -2.31 6.65
CA VAL A 212 0.61 -1.12 5.79
C VAL A 212 -0.15 0.02 6.45
N VAL A 213 -1.37 -0.26 6.92
CA VAL A 213 -2.23 0.75 7.53
C VAL A 213 -1.59 1.31 8.80
N CYS A 214 -1.15 0.46 9.73
CA CYS A 214 -0.56 0.89 10.99
C CYS A 214 0.73 1.68 10.78
N ARG A 215 1.63 1.16 9.93
CA ARG A 215 2.89 1.85 9.64
C ARG A 215 2.66 3.18 8.95
N THR A 216 1.68 3.29 8.04
CA THR A 216 1.39 4.56 7.37
C THR A 216 0.89 5.63 8.34
N ILE A 217 0.05 5.23 9.30
CA ILE A 217 -0.42 6.10 10.39
C ILE A 217 0.76 6.60 11.23
N LEU A 218 1.63 5.67 11.67
CA LEU A 218 2.76 5.97 12.54
C LEU A 218 3.86 6.77 11.85
N GLU A 219 4.24 6.38 10.62
CA GLU A 219 5.25 7.06 9.81
C GLU A 219 4.84 8.51 9.53
N ASN A 220 3.58 8.76 9.21
CA ASN A 220 3.10 10.12 8.93
C ASN A 220 2.70 10.90 10.20
N LYS A 221 2.91 10.33 11.40
CA LYS A 221 2.59 10.96 12.70
C LYS A 221 1.14 11.44 12.79
N LEU A 222 0.21 10.76 12.12
CA LEU A 222 -1.21 11.10 12.16
C LEU A 222 -1.69 11.05 13.62
N SER A 223 -2.58 11.96 14.00
CA SER A 223 -3.10 12.06 15.37
C SER A 223 -4.62 11.93 15.41
N LEU A 224 -5.30 12.34 14.34
CA LEU A 224 -6.75 12.21 14.18
C LEU A 224 -7.06 11.87 12.71
N LEU A 225 -7.80 10.81 12.47
CA LEU A 225 -7.98 10.24 11.13
C LEU A 225 -9.44 9.90 10.88
N ALA A 226 -10.00 10.48 9.83
CA ALA A 226 -11.27 10.09 9.23
C ALA A 226 -11.03 8.85 8.36
N LEU A 227 -11.81 7.80 8.59
CA LEU A 227 -11.78 6.57 7.81
C LEU A 227 -13.11 6.41 7.08
N GLN A 228 -13.04 6.05 5.79
CA GLN A 228 -14.22 5.72 4.97
C GLN A 228 -14.20 4.25 4.55
N GLU A 229 -15.38 3.75 4.19
CA GLU A 229 -15.63 2.35 3.83
C GLU A 229 -15.23 1.30 4.86
N VAL A 230 -15.30 1.62 6.15
CA VAL A 230 -15.13 0.64 7.23
C VAL A 230 -16.41 -0.19 7.38
N LYS A 231 -16.42 -1.40 6.81
CA LYS A 231 -17.63 -2.25 6.74
C LYS A 231 -17.97 -2.99 8.03
N SER A 232 -17.03 -3.10 8.97
CA SER A 232 -17.24 -3.81 10.24
C SER A 232 -16.53 -3.10 11.40
N SER A 233 -17.20 -2.98 12.54
CA SER A 233 -16.60 -2.51 13.78
C SER A 233 -15.46 -3.43 14.25
N GLU A 234 -15.58 -4.73 14.01
CA GLU A 234 -14.54 -5.72 14.34
C GLU A 234 -13.22 -5.43 13.62
N ALA A 235 -13.29 -4.98 12.36
CA ALA A 235 -12.11 -4.59 11.58
C ALA A 235 -11.41 -3.38 12.21
N LEU A 236 -12.20 -2.40 12.66
CA LEU A 236 -11.70 -1.21 13.34
C LEU A 236 -11.09 -1.53 14.71
N ASP A 237 -11.69 -2.48 15.44
CA ASP A 237 -11.16 -2.99 16.70
C ASP A 237 -9.83 -3.72 16.51
N LYS A 238 -9.70 -4.53 15.45
CA LYS A 238 -8.43 -5.16 15.08
C LYS A 238 -7.35 -4.12 14.81
N LEU A 239 -7.68 -3.07 14.04
CA LEU A 239 -6.76 -1.95 13.75
C LEU A 239 -6.30 -1.25 15.04
N SER A 240 -7.25 -0.88 15.90
CA SER A 240 -6.96 -0.20 17.15
C SER A 240 -6.12 -1.07 18.10
N ARG A 241 -6.41 -2.37 18.14
CA ARG A 241 -5.65 -3.33 18.95
C ARG A 241 -4.21 -3.49 18.46
N GLU A 242 -3.99 -3.56 17.15
CA GLU A 242 -2.64 -3.66 16.58
C GLU A 242 -1.82 -2.40 16.85
N LEU A 243 -2.44 -1.21 16.77
CA LEU A 243 -1.74 0.04 17.10
C LEU A 243 -1.37 0.15 18.58
N ASN A 244 -2.24 -0.31 19.49
CA ASN A 244 -2.01 -0.25 20.94
C ASN A 244 -1.15 -1.41 21.49
N SER A 245 -1.21 -2.58 20.87
CA SER A 245 -0.54 -3.80 21.32
C SER A 245 0.01 -4.56 20.10
N PRO A 246 1.05 -4.01 19.46
CA PRO A 246 1.52 -4.46 18.15
C PRO A 246 2.09 -5.87 18.19
N LYS A 247 1.54 -6.73 17.34
CA LYS A 247 2.01 -8.09 17.12
C LYS A 247 2.94 -8.17 15.90
N LEU A 248 2.67 -7.35 14.90
CA LEU A 248 3.45 -7.30 13.66
C LEU A 248 4.81 -6.66 13.95
N LYS A 249 5.88 -7.36 13.58
CA LYS A 249 7.26 -6.99 13.93
C LYS A 249 7.58 -5.53 13.57
N ARG A 250 7.27 -5.11 12.34
CA ARG A 250 7.58 -3.73 11.90
C ARG A 250 6.76 -2.66 12.60
N VAL A 251 5.57 -2.99 13.09
CA VAL A 251 4.74 -2.05 13.89
C VAL A 251 5.29 -1.98 15.32
N ARG A 252 5.64 -3.13 15.90
CA ARG A 252 6.24 -3.22 17.24
C ARG A 252 7.60 -2.55 17.33
N ASP A 253 8.44 -2.72 16.31
CA ASP A 253 9.79 -2.16 16.26
C ASP A 253 9.77 -0.65 15.95
N TRP A 254 8.60 -0.06 15.70
CA TRP A 254 8.45 1.38 15.50
C TRP A 254 8.64 2.13 16.82
N ARG A 255 9.82 2.75 16.98
CA ARG A 255 10.27 3.37 18.24
C ARG A 255 9.35 4.48 18.77
N GLU A 256 8.64 5.19 17.88
CA GLU A 256 7.77 6.30 18.25
C GLU A 256 6.31 5.87 18.54
N ASN A 257 6.00 4.57 18.62
CA ASN A 257 4.65 4.11 18.94
C ASN A 257 4.39 4.07 20.46
N ARG A 258 4.41 5.24 21.11
CA ARG A 258 4.06 5.41 22.54
C ARG A 258 2.64 5.95 22.75
N ARG A 259 1.77 5.68 21.78
CA ARG A 259 0.48 6.34 21.60
C ARG A 259 -0.65 5.48 22.16
N GLN A 260 -1.80 6.10 22.39
CA GLN A 260 -2.98 5.38 22.88
C GLN A 260 -4.14 5.61 21.93
N TRP A 261 -4.33 4.67 21.01
CA TRP A 261 -5.29 4.78 19.92
C TRP A 261 -6.68 4.39 20.37
N ARG A 262 -7.65 5.23 20.06
CA ARG A 262 -9.08 4.96 20.21
C ARG A 262 -9.76 5.11 18.87
N SER A 263 -10.86 4.40 18.70
CA SER A 263 -11.64 4.46 17.47
C SER A 263 -13.12 4.35 17.77
N VAL A 264 -13.91 4.83 16.83
CA VAL A 264 -15.36 4.76 16.87
C VAL A 264 -15.89 4.55 15.46
N HIS A 265 -16.81 3.59 15.34
CA HIS A 265 -17.58 3.39 14.11
C HIS A 265 -18.86 4.23 14.18
N LEU A 266 -19.11 5.04 13.16
CA LEU A 266 -20.18 6.05 13.15
C LEU A 266 -21.39 5.61 12.32
N GLY A 267 -21.34 4.41 11.76
CA GLY A 267 -22.36 3.88 10.86
C GLY A 267 -21.96 3.97 9.38
N ALA A 268 -22.46 3.01 8.60
CA ALA A 268 -22.38 2.92 7.15
C ALA A 268 -21.02 3.16 6.47
N GLY A 269 -19.93 2.78 7.11
CA GLY A 269 -18.59 2.91 6.53
C GLY A 269 -17.78 4.06 7.09
N LEU A 270 -18.40 5.01 7.79
CA LEU A 270 -17.69 6.12 8.41
C LEU A 270 -17.15 5.71 9.77
N ALA A 271 -15.88 5.98 10.00
CA ALA A 271 -15.24 5.77 11.29
C ALA A 271 -14.22 6.87 11.57
N VAL A 272 -13.85 7.01 12.84
CA VAL A 272 -12.76 7.90 13.25
C VAL A 272 -11.80 7.13 14.15
N LEU A 273 -10.52 7.38 13.94
CA LEU A 273 -9.40 6.83 14.71
C LEU A 273 -8.57 8.01 15.22
N TRP A 274 -8.24 8.04 16.51
CA TRP A 274 -7.49 9.13 17.09
C TRP A 274 -6.54 8.67 18.18
N ASP A 275 -5.54 9.51 18.43
CA ASP A 275 -4.54 9.33 19.47
C ASP A 275 -5.00 10.05 20.75
N SER A 276 -5.42 9.26 21.73
CA SER A 276 -5.87 9.72 23.05
C SER A 276 -4.75 9.81 24.09
N SER A 277 -3.50 9.75 23.65
CA SER A 277 -2.34 9.93 24.53
C SER A 277 -2.32 11.32 25.16
N SER A 278 -1.75 11.41 26.36
CA SER A 278 -1.73 12.63 27.16
C SER A 278 -0.92 13.77 26.55
N ASP A 279 -0.01 13.49 25.61
CA ASP A 279 0.77 14.51 24.89
C ASP A 279 -0.04 15.23 23.80
N LYS A 280 -1.07 14.57 23.25
CA LYS A 280 -1.91 15.15 22.19
C LYS A 280 -3.20 15.78 22.72
N CYS A 281 -3.62 15.43 23.94
CA CYS A 281 -4.80 15.99 24.59
C CYS A 281 -6.07 15.94 23.71
N ILE A 282 -6.24 14.87 22.93
CA ILE A 282 -7.41 14.68 22.06
C ILE A 282 -8.46 13.86 22.82
N SER A 283 -9.64 14.44 23.00
CA SER A 283 -10.78 13.76 23.63
C SER A 283 -12.08 14.08 22.91
N ILE A 284 -13.05 13.18 22.97
CA ILE A 284 -14.38 13.41 22.39
C ILE A 284 -15.17 14.28 23.38
N LYS A 285 -15.72 15.38 22.88
CA LYS A 285 -16.62 16.25 23.64
C LYS A 285 -18.08 15.95 23.34
N ASP A 286 -18.39 15.76 22.06
CA ASP A 286 -19.74 15.42 21.59
C ASP A 286 -19.65 14.47 20.40
N GLN A 287 -20.52 13.47 20.39
CA GLN A 287 -20.59 12.45 19.35
C GLN A 287 -22.04 12.36 18.87
N PRO A 288 -22.29 12.31 17.55
CA PRO A 288 -23.63 12.14 17.04
C PRO A 288 -24.13 10.75 17.45
N PRO A 289 -25.44 10.60 17.70
CA PRO A 289 -26.01 9.29 17.94
C PRO A 289 -25.66 8.38 16.77
N ALA A 290 -25.41 7.10 17.06
CA ALA A 290 -25.15 6.11 16.02
C ALA A 290 -26.31 6.15 15.01
N THR A 291 -26.00 6.49 13.76
CA THR A 291 -27.04 6.67 12.76
C THR A 291 -27.58 5.32 12.32
N THR A 292 -28.91 5.20 12.26
CA THR A 292 -29.58 4.04 11.65
C THR A 292 -29.71 4.19 10.15
N VAL A 293 -29.30 5.33 9.59
CA VAL A 293 -29.30 5.57 8.14
C VAL A 293 -28.31 4.61 7.49
N PHE A 294 -28.77 3.90 6.46
CA PHE A 294 -27.99 2.86 5.79
C PHE A 294 -26.77 3.41 5.04
N LEU A 295 -26.80 4.70 4.66
CA LEU A 295 -25.73 5.44 3.96
C LEU A 295 -25.69 6.94 4.34
N PRO A 296 -25.35 7.33 5.59
CA PRO A 296 -24.94 8.68 5.93
C PRO A 296 -23.83 9.18 5.00
N VAL A 297 -24.10 10.30 4.35
CA VAL A 297 -23.12 11.09 3.60
C VAL A 297 -22.00 11.59 4.48
N LEU A 298 -22.31 11.95 5.73
CA LEU A 298 -21.34 12.51 6.66
C LEU A 298 -21.62 12.14 8.10
N ALA A 299 -20.58 12.20 8.91
CA ALA A 299 -20.63 12.11 10.36
C ALA A 299 -19.80 13.22 10.98
N SER A 300 -20.38 13.97 11.93
CA SER A 300 -19.75 15.12 12.57
C SER A 300 -19.50 14.82 14.05
N ILE A 301 -18.25 14.87 14.50
CA ILE A 301 -17.85 14.68 15.91
C ILE A 301 -17.16 15.93 16.42
N ILE A 302 -17.38 16.33 17.66
CA ILE A 302 -16.64 17.44 18.28
C ILE A 302 -15.54 16.86 19.16
N PHE A 303 -14.30 17.18 18.80
CA PHE A 303 -13.12 16.85 19.59
C PHE A 303 -12.67 18.06 20.40
N HIS A 304 -12.36 17.84 21.67
CA HIS A 304 -11.56 18.77 22.45
C HIS A 304 -10.08 18.40 22.25
N VAL A 305 -9.32 19.33 21.66
CA VAL A 305 -7.91 19.15 21.31
C VAL A 305 -7.10 20.26 21.98
N ASN A 306 -6.33 19.90 22.99
CA ASN A 306 -5.55 20.84 23.81
C ASN A 306 -6.42 21.98 24.38
N LYS A 307 -6.44 23.17 23.77
CA LYS A 307 -7.23 24.33 24.23
C LYS A 307 -8.40 24.68 23.31
N VAL A 308 -8.66 23.90 22.26
CA VAL A 308 -9.66 24.24 21.24
C VAL A 308 -10.62 23.09 20.97
N ASP A 309 -11.88 23.43 20.75
CA ASP A 309 -12.88 22.49 20.22
C ASP A 309 -12.85 22.51 18.69
N LEU A 310 -12.64 21.34 18.09
CA LEU A 310 -12.60 21.09 16.66
C LEU A 310 -13.82 20.28 16.25
N THR A 311 -14.62 20.79 15.31
CA THR A 311 -15.72 20.04 14.70
C THR A 311 -15.18 19.23 13.52
N PHE A 312 -15.07 17.92 13.69
CA PHE A 312 -14.48 16.99 12.75
C PHE A 312 -15.56 16.31 11.92
N ILE A 313 -15.64 16.63 10.62
CA ILE A 313 -16.70 16.17 9.74
C ILE A 313 -16.12 15.19 8.71
N ASN A 314 -16.39 13.90 8.92
CA ASN A 314 -16.02 12.83 8.01
C ASN A 314 -17.09 12.68 6.92
N VAL A 315 -16.71 12.74 5.64
CA VAL A 315 -17.61 12.72 4.49
C VAL A 315 -17.30 11.53 3.58
N GLN A 316 -18.35 10.87 3.08
CA GLN A 316 -18.28 9.94 1.97
C GLN A 316 -19.45 10.24 1.03
N MET A 317 -19.16 10.77 -0.16
CA MET A 317 -20.19 11.03 -1.14
C MET A 317 -20.64 9.74 -1.83
N HIS A 318 -21.94 9.64 -2.07
CA HIS A 318 -22.60 8.56 -2.81
C HIS A 318 -23.33 9.08 -4.05
N ASP A 319 -23.80 10.33 -4.00
CA ASP A 319 -24.51 11.01 -5.09
C ASP A 319 -24.10 12.49 -5.17
N PRO A 320 -24.10 13.13 -6.35
CA PRO A 320 -23.81 14.57 -6.45
C PRO A 320 -24.75 15.47 -5.62
N GLU A 321 -25.98 15.02 -5.34
CA GLU A 321 -26.95 15.72 -4.49
C GLU A 321 -26.54 15.79 -3.01
N ASP A 322 -25.61 14.95 -2.58
CA ASP A 322 -25.05 14.94 -1.23
C ASP A 322 -24.37 16.27 -0.85
N ASN A 323 -23.96 17.06 -1.84
CA ASN A 323 -23.44 18.40 -1.65
C ASN A 323 -24.41 19.30 -0.87
N LYS A 324 -25.72 19.17 -1.09
CA LYS A 324 -26.74 19.94 -0.36
C LYS A 324 -26.74 19.61 1.14
N ILE A 325 -26.35 18.39 1.50
CA ILE A 325 -26.23 17.98 2.90
C ILE A 325 -24.96 18.59 3.49
N ILE A 326 -23.83 18.50 2.78
CA ILE A 326 -22.54 19.05 3.22
C ILE A 326 -22.62 20.57 3.43
N GLU A 327 -23.29 21.28 2.52
CA GLU A 327 -23.50 22.74 2.60
C GLU A 327 -24.20 23.18 3.89
N ARG A 328 -25.12 22.38 4.44
CA ARG A 328 -25.80 22.68 5.71
C ARG A 328 -24.87 22.72 6.91
N PHE A 329 -23.70 22.10 6.81
CA PHE A 329 -22.71 22.03 7.89
C PHE A 329 -21.59 23.06 7.74
N VAL A 330 -21.50 23.80 6.63
CA VAL A 330 -20.38 24.73 6.34
C VAL A 330 -20.26 25.85 7.38
N ASP A 331 -21.38 26.26 7.97
CA ASP A 331 -21.42 27.27 9.04
C ASP A 331 -21.08 26.70 10.44
N ALA A 332 -20.78 25.40 10.56
CA ALA A 332 -20.35 24.82 11.82
C ALA A 332 -19.05 25.47 12.30
N LYS A 333 -19.02 25.89 13.57
CA LYS A 333 -17.85 26.54 14.17
C LYS A 333 -16.67 25.59 14.23
N ASN A 334 -15.48 26.13 13.97
CA ASN A 334 -14.21 25.41 14.04
C ASN A 334 -14.25 24.08 13.28
N SER A 335 -14.94 24.03 12.14
CA SER A 335 -15.14 22.79 11.39
C SER A 335 -14.05 22.52 10.36
N ILE A 336 -13.78 21.24 10.17
CA ILE A 336 -12.94 20.68 9.12
C ILE A 336 -13.69 19.51 8.46
N PHE A 337 -13.74 19.53 7.13
CA PHE A 337 -14.37 18.49 6.30
C PHE A 337 -13.28 17.64 5.67
N LEU A 338 -13.43 16.33 5.78
CA LEU A 338 -12.41 15.35 5.41
C LEU A 338 -13.11 14.14 4.81
N GLY A 339 -12.70 13.68 3.64
CA GLY A 339 -13.42 12.58 3.03
C GLY A 339 -13.13 12.32 1.57
N ASP A 340 -13.94 11.43 1.02
CA ASP A 340 -13.97 11.07 -0.39
C ASP A 340 -15.05 11.89 -1.12
N PHE A 341 -14.60 12.81 -1.98
CA PHE A 341 -15.44 13.69 -2.80
C PHE A 341 -15.36 13.33 -4.29
N SER A 342 -15.04 12.07 -4.61
CA SER A 342 -14.87 11.61 -6.00
C SER A 342 -16.12 11.84 -6.87
N ILE A 343 -17.30 11.89 -6.26
CA ILE A 343 -18.61 12.07 -6.91
C ILE A 343 -19.03 13.56 -6.97
N ALA A 344 -18.25 14.48 -6.39
CA ALA A 344 -18.60 15.89 -6.38
C ALA A 344 -18.59 16.52 -7.79
N ASN A 345 -19.62 17.31 -8.08
CA ASN A 345 -19.66 18.19 -9.25
C ASN A 345 -18.58 19.27 -9.13
N GLU A 346 -17.87 19.57 -10.22
CA GLU A 346 -16.78 20.57 -10.26
C GLU A 346 -17.24 22.00 -9.92
N SER A 347 -18.56 22.24 -9.95
CA SER A 347 -19.21 23.50 -9.61
C SER A 347 -19.46 23.71 -8.11
N SER A 348 -19.13 22.75 -7.25
CA SER A 348 -19.27 22.88 -5.80
C SER A 348 -18.19 23.84 -5.26
N ASN A 349 -18.55 25.13 -5.20
CA ASN A 349 -17.77 26.21 -4.58
C ASN A 349 -17.71 26.06 -3.06
N ILE A 350 -17.25 24.92 -2.55
CA ILE A 350 -16.91 24.81 -1.13
C ILE A 350 -15.53 25.44 -0.97
N TYR A 351 -15.55 26.73 -0.61
CA TYR A 351 -14.38 27.56 -0.45
C TYR A 351 -13.42 26.95 0.60
N ASN A 352 -12.12 26.92 0.27
CA ASN A 352 -10.98 26.58 1.14
C ASN A 352 -10.48 25.12 1.13
N ASP A 353 -10.35 24.51 -0.06
CA ASP A 353 -9.55 23.30 -0.25
C ASP A 353 -8.13 23.49 0.32
N VAL A 354 -7.70 22.54 1.15
CA VAL A 354 -6.34 22.48 1.73
C VAL A 354 -5.39 21.77 0.78
N ILE A 355 -5.90 20.78 0.05
CA ILE A 355 -5.14 19.95 -0.88
C ILE A 355 -5.59 20.29 -2.29
N THR A 356 -4.63 20.63 -3.15
CA THR A 356 -4.88 21.05 -4.54
C THR A 356 -4.65 19.95 -5.56
N GLU A 357 -4.17 18.77 -5.12
CA GLU A 357 -3.97 17.62 -6.00
C GLU A 357 -5.32 17.11 -6.55
N SER A 358 -5.38 16.90 -7.86
CA SER A 358 -6.61 16.54 -8.57
C SER A 358 -6.96 15.05 -8.53
N ASN A 359 -5.97 14.18 -8.32
CA ASN A 359 -6.17 12.75 -8.21
C ASN A 359 -5.40 12.17 -7.02
N THR A 360 -6.12 11.63 -6.05
CA THR A 360 -5.61 11.03 -4.81
C THR A 360 -5.58 9.50 -4.86
N ALA A 361 -5.78 8.90 -6.04
CA ALA A 361 -5.60 7.47 -6.23
C ALA A 361 -4.12 7.04 -6.09
N TYR A 362 -3.95 5.82 -5.56
CA TYR A 362 -2.66 5.12 -5.54
C TYR A 362 -2.18 4.81 -6.96
N ASP A 363 -3.06 4.25 -7.77
CA ASP A 363 -2.84 4.01 -9.20
C ASP A 363 -3.62 5.06 -10.00
N THR A 364 -2.92 6.15 -10.34
CA THR A 364 -3.51 7.33 -11.00
C THR A 364 -3.87 7.09 -12.46
N GLU A 365 -3.31 6.04 -13.09
CA GLU A 365 -3.65 5.67 -14.46
C GLU A 365 -4.97 4.91 -14.53
N LYS A 366 -5.28 4.16 -13.46
CA LYS A 366 -6.45 3.30 -13.39
C LYS A 366 -7.66 3.95 -12.71
N TYR A 367 -7.41 4.77 -11.70
CA TYR A 367 -8.47 5.33 -10.86
C TYR A 367 -8.33 6.85 -10.76
N LEU A 368 -9.48 7.52 -10.63
CA LEU A 368 -9.57 8.94 -10.33
C LEU A 368 -10.36 9.10 -9.03
N PHE A 369 -9.65 9.44 -7.96
CA PHE A 369 -10.28 9.75 -6.68
C PHE A 369 -10.03 11.21 -6.30
N LYS A 370 -11.03 11.84 -5.72
CA LYS A 370 -10.97 13.24 -5.27
C LYS A 370 -11.19 13.27 -3.75
N ASP A 371 -10.30 12.63 -3.00
CA ASP A 371 -10.25 12.81 -1.55
C ASP A 371 -9.85 14.26 -1.22
N LYS A 372 -10.58 14.93 -0.33
CA LYS A 372 -10.35 16.34 0.02
C LYS A 372 -10.30 16.60 1.52
N ILE A 373 -9.60 17.68 1.85
CA ILE A 373 -9.62 18.35 3.15
C ILE A 373 -10.06 19.79 2.93
N MET A 374 -11.11 20.24 3.60
CA MET A 374 -11.68 21.59 3.45
C MET A 374 -11.92 22.23 4.82
N TRP A 375 -11.72 23.54 4.87
CA TRP A 375 -12.04 24.33 6.07
C TRP A 375 -13.49 24.79 6.08
N GLY A 376 -14.13 24.69 7.24
CA GLY A 376 -15.34 25.45 7.50
C GLY A 376 -15.10 26.95 7.57
N LYS A 377 -16.20 27.70 7.63
CA LYS A 377 -16.16 29.16 7.64
C LYS A 377 -15.36 29.70 8.84
N GLY A 378 -14.29 30.45 8.54
CA GLY A 378 -13.41 31.05 9.55
C GLY A 378 -12.33 30.13 10.13
N SER A 379 -12.48 28.80 10.02
CA SER A 379 -11.55 27.80 10.57
C SER A 379 -10.13 27.92 10.01
N LYS A 380 -9.98 28.28 8.73
CA LYS A 380 -8.66 28.42 8.07
C LYS A 380 -7.75 29.41 8.79
N LYS A 381 -8.27 30.53 9.30
CA LYS A 381 -7.45 31.54 9.98
C LYS A 381 -6.93 31.06 11.34
N LEU A 382 -7.65 30.14 11.97
CA LEU A 382 -7.33 29.65 13.32
C LEU A 382 -6.33 28.49 13.27
N PHE A 383 -6.56 27.55 12.34
CA PHE A 383 -5.93 26.24 12.38
C PHE A 383 -4.86 26.02 11.31
N ASN A 384 -4.87 26.78 10.21
CA ASN A 384 -4.03 26.45 9.06
C ASN A 384 -2.54 26.70 9.32
N THR A 385 -1.74 25.65 9.24
CA THR A 385 -0.27 25.73 9.22
C THR A 385 0.28 25.91 7.80
N GLY A 386 -0.52 25.61 6.77
CA GLY A 386 -0.08 25.50 5.38
C GLY A 386 0.55 24.15 5.01
N ILE A 387 0.83 23.28 5.99
CA ILE A 387 1.46 21.99 5.77
C ILE A 387 0.39 20.93 5.48
N ASN A 388 0.52 20.28 4.34
CA ASN A 388 -0.37 19.19 3.90
C ASN A 388 0.38 18.22 2.98
N ARG A 389 -0.14 17.00 2.83
CA ARG A 389 0.47 15.96 2.00
C ARG A 389 -0.53 14.88 1.58
N VAL A 390 -0.35 14.39 0.35
CA VAL A 390 -0.89 13.11 -0.12
C VAL A 390 0.18 12.03 0.04
N VAL A 391 -0.13 10.97 0.79
CA VAL A 391 0.83 9.89 1.07
C VAL A 391 0.79 8.87 -0.05
N ARG A 392 1.87 8.76 -0.84
CA ARG A 392 1.93 7.86 -2.02
C ARG A 392 2.88 6.68 -1.87
N GLN A 393 3.70 6.68 -0.82
CA GLN A 393 4.73 5.67 -0.60
C GLN A 393 4.37 4.72 0.54
N GLY A 394 4.87 3.48 0.49
CA GLY A 394 4.66 2.49 1.54
C GLY A 394 3.22 1.99 1.66
N LEU A 395 2.41 2.15 0.61
CA LEU A 395 1.00 1.72 0.58
C LEU A 395 0.81 0.27 0.11
N THR A 396 1.88 -0.42 -0.25
CA THR A 396 1.86 -1.80 -0.75
C THR A 396 2.61 -2.76 0.17
N HIS A 397 2.26 -4.04 0.08
CA HIS A 397 2.96 -5.11 0.79
C HIS A 397 2.87 -6.41 0.00
N LEU A 398 3.96 -7.20 -0.02
CA LEU A 398 4.05 -8.42 -0.83
C LEU A 398 2.97 -9.44 -0.46
N GLY A 399 2.60 -9.57 0.81
CA GLY A 399 1.49 -10.43 1.25
C GLY A 399 0.07 -9.88 0.99
N ILE A 400 -0.09 -8.78 0.25
CA ILE A 400 -1.39 -8.29 -0.20
C ILE A 400 -1.64 -8.77 -1.64
N PRO A 401 -2.80 -9.36 -1.95
CA PRO A 401 -3.13 -9.79 -3.30
C PRO A 401 -3.37 -8.60 -4.25
N GLN A 402 -2.98 -8.76 -5.51
CA GLN A 402 -3.19 -7.81 -6.62
C GLN A 402 -3.65 -8.58 -7.86
N GLY A 403 -4.94 -8.92 -7.91
CA GLY A 403 -5.47 -9.83 -8.93
C GLY A 403 -4.81 -11.21 -8.81
N TRP A 404 -4.10 -11.65 -9.86
CA TRP A 404 -3.33 -12.90 -9.87
C TRP A 404 -1.89 -12.76 -9.35
N ARG A 405 -1.51 -11.58 -8.89
CA ARG A 405 -0.17 -11.26 -8.39
C ARG A 405 -0.20 -10.95 -6.89
N TRP A 406 0.99 -10.90 -6.30
CA TRP A 406 1.27 -10.44 -4.94
C TRP A 406 1.89 -9.03 -4.99
N GLY A 407 1.85 -8.29 -3.87
CA GLY A 407 2.36 -6.90 -3.82
C GLY A 407 1.29 -5.82 -4.01
N GLY A 408 0.04 -6.12 -3.67
CA GLY A 408 -1.07 -5.17 -3.77
C GLY A 408 -0.99 -4.02 -2.77
N ALA A 409 -1.86 -3.02 -2.98
CA ALA A 409 -2.02 -1.89 -2.09
C ALA A 409 -3.08 -2.19 -1.01
N ALA A 410 -2.91 -1.61 0.18
CA ALA A 410 -3.92 -1.72 1.25
C ALA A 410 -5.23 -1.00 0.86
N SER A 411 -5.14 0.08 0.09
CA SER A 411 -6.28 0.79 -0.50
C SER A 411 -5.90 1.32 -1.88
N ASN A 412 -6.90 1.56 -2.73
CA ASN A 412 -6.70 2.28 -3.99
C ASN A 412 -6.68 3.80 -3.78
N HIS A 413 -7.09 4.29 -2.61
CA HIS A 413 -6.99 5.69 -2.21
C HIS A 413 -5.69 5.92 -1.43
N CYS A 414 -5.04 7.05 -1.70
CA CYS A 414 -3.95 7.53 -0.87
C CYS A 414 -4.51 8.20 0.39
N PRO A 415 -3.92 7.97 1.57
CA PRO A 415 -4.22 8.80 2.72
C PRO A 415 -3.79 10.24 2.45
N ILE A 416 -4.62 11.17 2.88
CA ILE A 416 -4.34 12.60 2.82
C ILE A 416 -4.34 13.18 4.23
N TRP A 417 -3.47 14.15 4.50
CA TRP A 417 -3.43 14.81 5.80
C TRP A 417 -2.98 16.27 5.70
N CYS A 418 -3.37 17.07 6.70
CA CYS A 418 -2.84 18.39 6.95
C CYS A 418 -2.44 18.54 8.41
N GLU A 419 -1.52 19.45 8.67
CA GLU A 419 -1.12 19.82 10.03
C GLU A 419 -1.92 21.04 10.48
N ILE A 420 -2.43 21.01 11.71
CA ILE A 420 -3.30 22.04 12.26
C ILE A 420 -2.75 22.54 13.59
N PHE A 421 -2.87 23.84 13.85
CA PHE A 421 -2.60 24.40 15.17
C PHE A 421 -3.67 23.97 16.18
N THR A 422 -3.26 23.78 17.44
CA THR A 422 -4.14 23.33 18.54
C THR A 422 -4.24 24.32 19.70
N GLU A 423 -3.61 25.47 19.55
CA GLU A 423 -3.72 26.62 20.45
C GLU A 423 -4.24 27.80 19.64
N LEU A 424 -4.93 28.75 20.27
CA LEU A 424 -5.28 30.01 19.63
C LEU A 424 -4.06 30.94 19.69
N ASN A 425 -3.92 31.85 18.71
CA ASN A 425 -2.99 32.97 18.88
C ASN A 425 -3.50 33.79 20.07
N ASP A 426 -2.74 33.85 21.16
CA ASP A 426 -2.94 34.93 22.13
C ASP A 426 -2.60 36.25 21.41
N PRO A 427 -3.51 37.24 21.43
CA PRO A 427 -3.34 38.50 20.71
C PRO A 427 -2.18 39.36 21.23
#